data_AF-X1BCE9-F1
#
_entry.id   AF-X1BCE9-F1
#
_cell.length_a   1.000
_cell.length_b   1.000
_cell.length_c   1.000
_cell.angle_alpha   90.00
_cell.angle_beta   90.00
_cell.angle_gamma   90.00
#
_symmetry.space_group_name_H-M   'P 1'
#
loop_
_entity.id
_entity.type
_entity.pdbx_description
1 polymer ?
#
loop_
_entity_poly.entity_id
_entity_poly.type
_entity_poly.pdbx_seq_one_letter_code
_entity_poly.pdbx_strand_id
1 'polypeptide(L)' 'MPLKRKICRIGDSKAIFLPKSWIDLLEEKYGKIKAVSMEVNGKLTIRPIIEEAHRNQAKKQT' A
#
# COMPACT_ATOMS: atom_id res chain seq x y z
N MET A 1 1.84 16.30 -0.79
CA MET A 1 2.96 16.27 -1.76
C MET A 1 2.62 15.29 -2.88
N PRO A 2 2.49 15.72 -4.16
CA PRO A 2 2.14 14.80 -5.25
C PRO A 2 3.30 13.83 -5.49
N LEU A 3 3.10 12.57 -5.11
CA LEU A 3 4.08 11.50 -5.26
C LEU A 3 4.15 11.03 -6.72
N LYS A 4 4.97 11.69 -7.55
CA LYS A 4 5.51 11.05 -8.76
C LYS A 4 6.45 9.92 -8.31
N ARG A 5 5.89 8.73 -8.07
CA ARG A 5 6.65 7.56 -7.61
C ARG A 5 7.71 7.19 -8.65
N LYS A 6 8.97 7.12 -8.23
CA LYS A 6 10.07 6.62 -9.06
C LYS A 6 10.01 5.09 -9.09
N ILE A 7 9.86 4.52 -10.28
CA ILE A 7 10.13 3.09 -10.52
C ILE A 7 11.65 2.96 -10.66
N CYS A 8 12.27 2.13 -9.82
CA CYS A 8 13.70 1.84 -9.87
C CYS A 8 13.93 0.38 -10.30
N ARG A 9 15.13 0.11 -10.81
CA ARG A 9 15.58 -1.25 -11.11
C ARG A 9 16.46 -1.73 -9.95
N ILE A 10 16.14 -2.89 -9.39
CA ILE A 10 16.91 -3.54 -8.32
C ILE A 10 17.29 -4.92 -8.85
N GLY A 11 18.55 -5.07 -9.27
CA GLY A 11 19.01 -6.24 -10.02
C GLY A 11 18.18 -6.48 -11.28
N ASP A 12 17.64 -7.69 -11.42
CA ASP A 12 16.75 -8.07 -12.52
C ASP A 12 15.28 -7.71 -12.27
N SER A 13 14.96 -7.14 -11.11
CA SER A 13 13.60 -6.77 -10.71
C SER A 13 13.33 -5.26 -10.82
N LYS A 14 12.05 -4.89 -10.86
CA LYS A 14 11.60 -3.50 -10.69
C LYS A 14 11.07 -3.31 -9.28
N ALA A 15 11.36 -2.17 -8.70
CA ALA A 15 10.84 -1.77 -7.40
C ALA A 15 10.30 -0.35 -7.45
N ILE A 16 9.54 -0.02 -6.42
CA ILE A 16 9.00 1.31 -6.20
C ILE A 16 9.37 1.76 -4.80
N PHE A 17 9.67 3.05 -4.66
CA PHE A 17 9.86 3.64 -3.34
C PHE A 17 8.53 4.17 -2.82
N LEU A 18 8.09 3.62 -1.70
CA LEU A 18 7.00 4.17 -0.91
C LEU A 18 7.59 5.06 0.18
N PRO A 19 7.06 6.28 0.39
CA PRO A 19 7.49 7.13 1.49
C PRO A 19 7.22 6.47 2.83
N LYS A 20 8.14 6.64 3.77
CA LYS A 20 7.95 6.19 5.15
C LYS A 20 6.64 6.72 5.75
N SER A 21 6.34 8.00 5.51
CA SER A 21 5.09 8.65 5.97
C SER A 21 3.82 7.99 5.46
N TRP A 22 3.85 7.29 4.32
CA TRP A 22 2.70 6.52 3.84
C TRP A 22 2.47 5.27 4.69
N ILE A 23 3.55 4.61 5.11
CA ILE A 23 3.51 3.44 6.01
C ILE A 23 3.09 3.89 7.41
N ASP A 24 3.75 4.92 7.95
CA ASP A 24 3.47 5.45 9.30
C ASP A 24 1.98 5.81 9.46
N LEU A 25 1.39 6.53 8.49
CA LEU A 25 -0.03 6.90 8.49
C LEU A 25 -0.98 5.69 8.50
N LEU A 26 -0.60 4.63 7.80
CA LEU A 26 -1.43 3.44 7.71
C LEU A 26 -1.29 2.57 8.96
N GLU A 27 -0.09 2.49 9.53
CA GLU A 27 0.13 1.77 10.80
C GLU A 27 -0.56 2.44 11.97
N GLU A 28 -0.59 3.78 12.00
CA GLU A 28 -1.36 4.55 12.99
C GLU A 28 -2.87 4.25 12.91
N LYS A 29 -3.41 4.04 11.69
CA LYS A 29 -4.85 3.86 11.47
C LYS A 29 -5.33 2.42 11.58
N TYR A 30 -4.52 1.48 11.10
CA TYR A 30 -4.94 0.10 10.87
C TYR A 30 -4.09 -0.92 11.64
N GLY A 31 -3.08 -0.45 12.38
CA GLY A 31 -2.08 -1.31 13.01
C GLY A 31 -1.01 -1.76 12.04
N LYS A 32 -0.07 -2.57 12.54
CA LYS A 32 1.14 -2.98 11.82
C LYS A 32 0.83 -3.61 10.46
N ILE A 33 1.44 -3.09 9.40
CA ILE A 33 1.25 -3.63 8.05
C ILE A 33 2.36 -4.61 7.73
N LYS A 34 1.99 -5.88 7.51
CA LYS A 34 2.95 -6.92 7.14
C LYS A 34 3.11 -7.07 5.63
N ALA A 35 2.10 -6.69 4.85
CA ALA A 35 2.09 -6.93 3.41
C ALA A 35 1.28 -5.86 2.65
N VAL A 36 1.59 -5.72 1.36
CA VAL A 36 0.86 -4.88 0.41
C VAL A 36 0.46 -5.71 -0.80
N SER A 37 -0.72 -5.46 -1.35
CA SER A 37 -1.15 -6.00 -2.64
C SER A 37 -0.74 -5.05 -3.76
N MET A 38 -0.34 -5.64 -4.89
CA MET A 38 0.10 -4.92 -6.08
C MET A 38 -0.67 -5.43 -7.29
N GLU A 39 -1.41 -4.54 -7.94
CA GLU A 39 -2.21 -4.83 -9.14
C GLU A 39 -1.66 -4.06 -10.34
N VAL A 40 -1.50 -4.76 -11.47
CA VAL A 40 -0.92 -4.22 -12.71
C VAL A 40 -1.95 -4.31 -13.83
N ASN A 41 -2.59 -3.20 -14.15
CA ASN A 41 -3.52 -3.12 -15.29
C ASN A 41 -3.49 -1.72 -15.93
N GLY A 42 -2.43 -1.43 -16.70
CA GLY A 42 -2.15 -0.08 -17.26
C GLY A 42 -1.79 0.99 -16.21
N LYS A 43 -2.16 0.76 -14.94
CA LYS A 43 -1.79 1.54 -13.75
C LYS A 43 -1.33 0.58 -12.66
N LEU A 44 -0.20 0.92 -12.02
CA LEU A 44 0.30 0.20 -10.86
C LEU A 44 -0.45 0.68 -9.60
N THR A 45 -1.30 -0.17 -9.05
CA THR A 45 -2.06 0.12 -7.83
C THR A 45 -1.47 -0.66 -6.66
N ILE A 46 -1.13 0.02 -5.58
CA ILE A 46 -0.62 -0.58 -4.34
C ILE A 46 -1.61 -0.31 -3.22
N ARG A 47 -1.99 -1.35 -2.49
CA ARG A 47 -2.89 -1.24 -1.33
C ARG A 47 -2.30 -2.02 -0.15
N PRO A 48 -2.41 -1.52 1.09
CA PRO A 48 -2.03 -2.30 2.26
C PRO A 48 -2.98 -3.49 2.44
N ILE A 49 -2.45 -4.62 2.91
CA ILE A 49 -3.25 -5.74 3.40
C ILE A 49 -3.43 -5.51 4.90
N ILE A 50 -4.66 -5.20 5.31
CA ILE A 50 -5.02 -4.93 6.70
C ILE A 50 -5.45 -6.26 7.32
N GLU A 51 -4.69 -6.76 8.30
CA GLU A 51 -5.13 -7.88 9.12
C GLU A 51 -6.25 -7.37 10.04
N GLU A 52 -7.48 -7.82 9.78
CA GLU A 52 -8.66 -7.49 10.59
C GLU A 52 -8.56 -8.10 12.01
N ALA A 53 -7.72 -7.54 12.88
CA ALA A 53 -7.90 -7.70 14.33
C ALA A 53 -8.95 -6.71 14.86
N HIS A 54 -9.30 -5.66 14.11
CA HIS A 54 -10.40 -4.75 14.42
C HIS A 54 -11.26 -4.46 13.17
N ARG A 55 -12.04 -5.47 12.81
CA ARG A 55 -13.13 -5.40 11.83
C ARG A 55 -14.23 -4.51 12.40
N ASN A 56 -14.34 -3.26 11.92
CA ASN A 56 -15.63 -2.61 11.72
C ASN A 56 -15.47 -1.30 10.94
N GLN A 57 -16.36 -1.11 9.97
CA GLN A 57 -16.60 0.09 9.18
C GLN A 57 -15.74 0.27 7.91
N ALA A 58 -16.06 -0.47 6.86
CA ALA A 58 -16.39 0.15 5.56
C ALA A 58 -16.94 -0.89 4.57
N LYS A 59 -18.28 -0.93 4.49
CA LYS A 59 -19.10 -1.26 3.30
C LYS A 59 -19.11 -2.75 2.90
N LYS A 60 -20.17 -3.55 3.02
CA LYS A 60 -21.61 -3.30 2.78
C LYS A 60 -21.83 -2.18 1.76
N GLN A 61 -21.63 -2.49 0.49
CA GLN A 61 -22.40 -1.88 -0.59
C GLN A 61 -22.92 -3.01 -1.46
N THR A 62 -24.13 -3.44 -1.08
CA THR A 62 -25.19 -3.93 -1.97
C THR A 62 -25.51 -2.88 -3.03
#